data_AF-A0A524IZR5-F1
#
_entry.id   AF-A0A524IZR5-F1
#
_cell.length_a   1.000
_cell.length_b   1.000
_cell.length_c   1.000
_cell.angle_alpha   90.00
_cell.angle_beta   90.00
_cell.angle_gamma   90.00
#
_symmetry.space_group_name_H-M   'P 1'
#
loop_
_entity.id
_entity.type
_entity.pdbx_description
1 polymer ?
#
loop_
_entity_poly.entity_id
_entity_poly.type
_entity_poly.pdbx_seq_one_letter_code
_entity_poly.pdbx_strand_id
1 'polypeptide(L)'
;MPAKLSRVLERNPHLNVYLQEYAQNTTQTPKFMDALSRDLGKEATVDVVYPVGDPIFIHLHGSKDEGHKYDTIQPILTPELTKHYDNVVNQIFVKSGMEKTHTTDAEFNEVLDKLLGEIVEVTEGRPPSKVAQLFKPNSKIYMPEDDFEIIEYYVKRNILQNGALEPV
;
A
#
# COMPACT_ATOMS: atom_id res chain seq x y z
N MET A 1 -7.99 -20.91 11.46
CA MET A 1 -7.07 -19.76 11.27
C MET A 1 -6.49 -19.37 12.63
N PRO A 2 -5.17 -19.24 12.79
CA PRO A 2 -4.57 -18.77 14.05
C PRO A 2 -4.95 -17.30 14.33
N ALA A 3 -5.22 -16.94 15.59
CA ALA A 3 -5.75 -15.63 16.00
C ALA A 3 -4.90 -14.41 15.57
N LYS A 4 -3.60 -14.63 15.32
CA LYS A 4 -2.68 -13.61 14.84
C LYS A 4 -2.94 -13.24 13.36
N LEU A 5 -3.20 -14.23 12.52
CA LEU A 5 -3.47 -14.01 11.08
C LEU A 5 -4.78 -13.26 10.88
N SER A 6 -5.82 -13.57 11.65
CA SER A 6 -7.11 -12.87 11.55
C SER A 6 -6.98 -11.35 11.75
N ARG A 7 -6.24 -10.90 12.76
CA ARG A 7 -5.98 -9.47 12.98
C ARG A 7 -5.15 -8.82 11.86
N VAL A 8 -4.19 -9.57 11.31
CA VAL A 8 -3.39 -9.09 10.17
C VAL A 8 -4.28 -8.89 8.96
N LEU A 9 -5.18 -9.82 8.67
CA LEU A 9 -6.12 -9.73 7.55
C LEU A 9 -7.15 -8.61 7.71
N GLU A 10 -7.62 -8.36 8.93
CA GLU A 10 -8.52 -7.24 9.24
C GLU A 10 -7.87 -5.89 8.93
N ARG A 11 -6.58 -5.73 9.25
CA ARG A 11 -5.82 -4.50 8.98
C ARG A 11 -5.27 -4.41 7.55
N ASN A 12 -5.24 -5.52 6.82
CA ASN A 12 -4.64 -5.60 5.49
C ASN A 12 -5.62 -6.25 4.50
N PRO A 13 -6.66 -5.52 4.03
CA PRO A 13 -7.65 -6.07 3.11
C PRO A 13 -7.05 -6.62 1.82
N HIS A 14 -5.98 -5.98 1.31
CA HIS A 14 -5.27 -6.40 0.10
C HIS A 14 -4.60 -7.78 0.26
N LEU A 15 -4.10 -8.13 1.46
CA LEU A 15 -3.56 -9.45 1.75
C LEU A 15 -4.67 -10.51 1.69
N ASN A 16 -5.85 -10.20 2.24
CA ASN A 16 -6.99 -11.12 2.20
C ASN A 16 -7.46 -11.38 0.76
N VAL A 17 -7.55 -10.34 -0.07
CA VAL A 17 -7.87 -10.46 -1.51
C VAL A 17 -6.86 -11.38 -2.20
N TYR A 18 -5.56 -11.12 -2.02
CA TYR A 18 -4.51 -11.93 -2.62
C TYR A 18 -4.58 -13.41 -2.22
N LEU A 19 -4.74 -13.71 -0.93
CA LEU A 19 -4.80 -15.09 -0.45
C LEU A 19 -6.04 -15.83 -0.96
N GLN A 20 -7.17 -15.14 -1.10
CA GLN A 20 -8.38 -15.74 -1.68
C GLN A 20 -8.19 -16.06 -3.15
N GLU A 21 -7.64 -15.13 -3.94
CA GLU A 21 -7.34 -15.35 -5.36
C GLU A 21 -6.32 -16.48 -5.56
N TYR A 22 -5.26 -16.50 -4.75
CA TYR A 22 -4.26 -17.56 -4.80
C TYR A 22 -4.85 -18.93 -4.49
N ALA A 23 -5.66 -19.04 -3.44
CA ALA A 23 -6.30 -20.29 -3.05
C ALA A 23 -7.29 -20.79 -4.11
N GLN A 24 -8.02 -19.88 -4.77
CA GLN A 24 -8.91 -20.22 -5.88
C GLN A 24 -8.15 -20.76 -7.10
N ASN A 25 -6.99 -20.17 -7.43
CA ASN A 25 -6.21 -20.52 -8.62
C ASN A 25 -5.36 -21.79 -8.45
N THR A 26 -4.90 -22.09 -7.23
CA THR A 26 -3.94 -23.17 -6.97
C THR A 26 -4.50 -24.31 -6.13
N THR A 27 -5.63 -24.12 -5.45
CA THR A 27 -6.12 -25.01 -4.37
C THR A 27 -5.12 -25.16 -3.21
N GLN A 28 -4.15 -24.24 -3.08
CA GLN A 28 -3.16 -24.21 -2.00
C GLN A 28 -3.43 -23.03 -1.06
N THR A 29 -2.87 -23.07 0.14
CA THR A 29 -2.99 -21.99 1.11
C THR A 29 -1.62 -21.73 1.72
N PRO A 30 -1.01 -20.58 1.41
CA PRO A 30 0.32 -20.27 1.89
C PRO A 30 0.38 -20.25 3.41
N LYS A 31 1.49 -20.74 3.96
CA LYS A 31 1.72 -20.68 5.39
C LYS A 31 2.14 -19.26 5.77
N PHE A 32 1.34 -18.60 6.60
CA PHE A 32 1.73 -17.31 7.18
C PHE A 32 2.84 -17.47 8.23
N MET A 33 3.88 -16.65 8.11
CA MET A 33 5.03 -16.60 9.02
C MET A 33 5.35 -15.16 9.42
N ASP A 34 5.76 -14.94 10.66
CA ASP A 34 6.12 -13.59 11.13
C ASP A 34 7.48 -13.11 10.62
N ALA A 35 8.38 -14.05 10.36
CA ALA A 35 9.70 -13.83 9.79
C ALA A 35 10.17 -15.09 9.07
N LEU A 36 11.03 -14.93 8.07
CA LEU A 36 11.65 -16.07 7.40
C LEU A 36 12.52 -16.87 8.37
N SER A 37 12.32 -18.19 8.38
CA SER A 37 13.25 -19.11 9.03
C SER A 37 14.39 -19.47 8.08
N ARG A 38 15.62 -19.56 8.61
CA ARG A 38 16.79 -20.07 7.86
C ARG A 38 16.59 -21.50 7.34
N ASP A 39 15.66 -22.25 7.93
CA ASP A 39 15.37 -23.63 7.53
C ASP A 39 14.53 -23.72 6.25
N LEU A 40 13.87 -22.65 5.83
CA LEU A 40 13.08 -22.63 4.58
C LEU A 40 13.93 -22.91 3.34
N GLY A 41 15.20 -22.48 3.33
CA GLY A 41 16.13 -22.78 2.23
C GLY A 41 16.50 -24.27 2.12
N LYS A 42 16.18 -25.08 3.14
CA LYS A 42 16.44 -26.53 3.14
C LYS A 42 15.27 -27.32 2.55
N GLU A 43 14.05 -26.77 2.59
CA GLU A 43 12.85 -27.45 2.11
C GLU A 43 12.88 -27.66 0.59
N ALA A 44 12.23 -28.72 0.12
CA ALA A 44 12.16 -29.04 -1.31
C ALA A 44 11.17 -28.12 -2.05
N THR A 45 10.13 -27.70 -1.33
CA THR A 45 9.05 -26.82 -1.77
C THR A 45 8.81 -25.77 -0.70
N VAL A 46 8.47 -24.55 -1.11
CA VAL A 46 8.11 -23.46 -0.21
C VAL A 46 6.79 -22.87 -0.69
N ASP A 47 5.92 -22.50 0.24
CA ASP A 47 4.66 -21.78 0.01
C ASP A 47 4.33 -20.99 1.29
N VAL A 48 4.93 -19.80 1.41
CA VAL A 48 4.91 -18.99 2.64
C VAL A 48 4.67 -17.51 2.37
N VAL A 49 3.87 -16.87 3.22
CA VAL A 49 3.67 -15.41 3.22
C VAL A 49 4.18 -14.82 4.51
N TYR A 50 4.95 -13.74 4.43
CA TYR A 50 5.51 -13.04 5.59
C TYR A 50 5.53 -11.53 5.37
N PRO A 51 5.39 -10.72 6.44
CA PRO A 51 5.47 -9.26 6.34
C PRO A 51 6.93 -8.82 6.17
N VAL A 52 7.15 -7.77 5.38
CA VAL A 52 8.46 -7.09 5.24
C VAL A 52 8.41 -5.60 5.63
N GLY A 53 7.21 -5.04 5.73
CA GLY A 53 6.89 -3.71 6.24
C GLY A 53 5.38 -3.59 6.39
N ASP A 54 4.86 -2.56 7.07
CA ASP A 54 3.42 -2.25 7.04
C ASP A 54 3.20 -1.27 5.88
N PRO A 55 2.34 -1.53 4.87
CA PRO A 55 1.44 -2.67 4.65
C PRO A 55 1.93 -3.64 3.54
N ILE A 56 3.18 -4.13 3.59
CA ILE A 56 3.81 -4.95 2.54
C ILE A 56 4.11 -6.38 3.02
N PHE A 57 3.69 -7.36 2.23
CA PHE A 57 4.00 -8.77 2.42
C PHE A 57 4.71 -9.36 1.20
N ILE A 58 5.52 -10.38 1.43
CA ILE A 58 6.12 -11.19 0.37
C ILE A 58 5.54 -12.59 0.42
N HIS A 59 5.08 -13.06 -0.72
CA HIS A 59 4.75 -14.46 -0.95
C HIS A 59 5.92 -15.15 -1.64
N LEU A 60 6.57 -16.05 -0.91
CA LEU A 60 7.63 -16.91 -1.40
C LEU A 60 7.04 -18.29 -1.70
N HIS A 61 7.03 -18.68 -2.98
CA HIS A 61 6.56 -20.00 -3.38
C HIS A 61 7.42 -20.63 -4.47
N GLY A 62 7.31 -21.95 -4.62
CA GLY A 62 7.98 -22.73 -5.66
C GLY A 62 8.78 -23.89 -5.09
N SER A 63 9.67 -24.44 -5.90
CA SER A 63 10.46 -25.63 -5.55
C SER A 63 11.90 -25.49 -6.01
N LYS A 64 12.77 -26.38 -5.53
CA LYS A 64 14.16 -26.42 -6.01
C LYS A 64 14.27 -26.72 -7.51
N ASP A 65 13.30 -27.45 -8.06
CA ASP A 65 13.31 -27.88 -9.46
C ASP A 65 12.71 -26.81 -10.39
N GLU A 66 11.71 -26.05 -9.94
CA GLU A 66 11.01 -25.02 -10.73
C GLU A 66 11.53 -23.61 -10.47
N GLY A 67 12.34 -23.43 -9.43
CA GLY A 67 12.79 -22.13 -8.93
C GLY A 67 11.81 -21.51 -7.93
N HIS A 68 12.32 -20.53 -7.18
CA HIS A 68 11.54 -19.76 -6.22
C HIS A 68 11.03 -18.46 -6.84
N LYS A 69 9.76 -18.14 -6.58
CA LYS A 69 9.09 -16.90 -6.96
C LYS A 69 8.82 -16.06 -5.72
N TYR A 70 8.91 -14.74 -5.90
CA TYR A 70 8.68 -13.75 -4.86
C TYR A 70 7.63 -12.77 -5.39
N ASP A 71 6.39 -12.92 -4.92
CA ASP A 71 5.32 -11.99 -5.27
C ASP A 71 5.16 -10.96 -4.15
N THR A 72 5.20 -9.68 -4.50
CA THR A 72 4.92 -8.58 -3.56
C THR A 72 3.42 -8.39 -3.43
N ILE A 73 2.92 -8.47 -2.21
CA ILE A 73 1.53 -8.22 -1.86
C ILE A 73 1.47 -6.86 -1.15
N GLN A 74 0.75 -5.92 -1.74
CA GLN A 74 0.66 -4.53 -1.27
C GLN A 74 -0.74 -3.98 -1.57
N PRO A 75 -1.12 -2.81 -1.00
CA PRO A 75 -2.39 -2.18 -1.31
C PRO A 75 -2.58 -1.97 -2.82
N ILE A 76 -3.81 -2.13 -3.31
CA ILE A 76 -4.13 -2.09 -4.74
C ILE A 76 -4.57 -0.68 -5.13
N LEU A 77 -3.82 -0.03 -6.02
CA LEU A 77 -4.24 1.21 -6.65
C LEU A 77 -5.22 0.91 -7.81
N THR A 78 -6.51 0.91 -7.53
CA THR A 78 -7.55 0.68 -8.55
C THR A 78 -7.59 1.83 -9.58
N PRO A 79 -8.14 1.62 -10.79
CA PRO A 79 -8.22 2.69 -11.80
C PRO A 79 -9.00 3.94 -11.36
N GLU A 80 -9.98 3.81 -10.46
CA GLU A 80 -10.67 4.97 -9.87
C GLU A 80 -9.74 5.70 -8.90
N LEU A 81 -9.05 4.95 -8.04
CA LEU A 81 -8.13 5.50 -7.06
C LEU A 81 -6.88 6.11 -7.68
N THR A 82 -6.42 5.61 -8.84
CA THR A 82 -5.32 6.20 -9.62
C THR A 82 -5.62 7.66 -9.97
N LYS A 83 -6.87 8.00 -10.33
CA LYS A 83 -7.23 9.39 -10.66
C LYS A 83 -7.16 10.29 -9.43
N HIS A 84 -7.53 9.77 -8.26
CA HIS A 84 -7.42 10.49 -7.00
C HIS A 84 -5.94 10.68 -6.62
N TYR A 85 -5.13 9.63 -6.74
CA TYR A 85 -3.68 9.68 -6.56
C TYR A 85 -3.03 10.75 -7.46
N ASP A 86 -3.31 10.74 -8.77
CA ASP A 86 -2.73 11.71 -9.71
C ASP A 86 -3.13 13.15 -9.35
N ASN A 87 -4.37 13.37 -8.93
CA ASN A 87 -4.83 14.69 -8.48
C ASN A 87 -4.11 15.13 -7.19
N VAL A 88 -3.95 14.22 -6.22
CA VAL A 88 -3.21 14.49 -4.97
C VAL A 88 -1.76 14.86 -5.28
N VAL A 89 -1.06 14.07 -6.10
CA VAL A 89 0.35 14.32 -6.49
C VAL A 89 0.49 15.67 -7.20
N ASN A 90 -0.42 15.99 -8.13
CA ASN A 90 -0.41 17.29 -8.81
C ASN A 90 -0.56 18.45 -7.83
N GLN A 91 -1.45 18.34 -6.83
CA GLN A 91 -1.61 19.38 -5.81
C GLN A 91 -0.41 19.48 -4.86
N ILE A 92 0.20 18.34 -4.49
CA ILE A 92 1.46 18.31 -3.74
C ILE A 92 2.52 19.09 -4.51
N PHE A 93 2.69 18.83 -5.81
CA PHE A 93 3.69 19.50 -6.65
C PHE A 93 3.47 21.02 -6.73
N VAL A 94 2.21 21.47 -6.87
CA VAL A 94 1.89 22.90 -6.91
C VAL A 94 2.18 23.57 -5.56
N LYS A 95 1.85 22.92 -4.45
CA LYS A 95 2.00 23.48 -3.10
C LYS A 95 3.44 23.40 -2.58
N SER A 96 4.19 22.36 -2.94
CA SER A 96 5.57 22.14 -2.46
C SER A 96 6.53 23.26 -2.86
N GLY A 97 6.26 23.98 -3.96
CA GLY A 97 7.04 25.15 -4.37
C GLY A 97 7.05 26.31 -3.36
N MET A 98 6.14 26.31 -2.38
CA MET A 98 6.09 27.30 -1.30
C MET A 98 6.56 26.74 0.05
N GLU A 99 6.91 25.46 0.12
CA GLU A 99 7.34 24.82 1.37
C GLU A 99 8.81 25.07 1.67
N LYS A 100 9.18 24.91 2.95
CA LYS A 100 10.58 24.99 3.36
C LYS A 100 11.35 23.83 2.77
N THR A 101 12.60 24.09 2.38
CA THR A 101 13.54 23.04 2.02
C THR A 101 13.79 22.11 3.21
N HIS A 102 13.76 20.82 2.97
CA HIS A 102 14.10 19.77 3.93
C HIS A 102 15.49 19.22 3.64
N THR A 103 16.17 18.72 4.68
CA THR A 103 17.51 18.10 4.55
C THR A 103 17.56 16.67 5.07
N THR A 104 16.49 16.22 5.71
CA THR A 104 16.35 14.86 6.24
C THR A 104 15.02 14.23 5.80
N ASP A 105 14.96 12.91 5.79
CA ASP A 105 13.74 12.17 5.46
C ASP A 105 12.61 12.45 6.47
N ALA A 106 12.95 12.69 7.73
CA ALA A 106 11.98 13.06 8.77
C ALA A 106 11.33 14.42 8.46
N GLU A 107 12.13 15.45 8.16
CA GLU A 107 11.62 16.76 7.76
C GLU A 107 10.78 16.67 6.48
N PHE A 108 11.18 15.83 5.52
CA PHE A 108 10.38 15.60 4.31
C PHE A 108 9.01 14.99 4.66
N ASN A 109 8.98 13.94 5.49
CA ASN A 109 7.74 13.29 5.91
C ASN A 109 6.79 14.28 6.58
N GLU A 110 7.31 15.15 7.45
CA GLU A 110 6.50 16.20 8.10
C GLU A 110 5.89 17.17 7.09
N VAL A 111 6.66 17.59 6.07
CA VAL A 111 6.15 18.45 4.99
C VAL A 111 5.09 17.70 4.17
N LEU A 112 5.32 16.43 3.84
CA LEU A 112 4.39 15.63 3.07
C LEU A 112 3.07 15.39 3.81
N ASP A 113 3.12 15.06 5.10
CA ASP A 113 1.96 14.87 5.97
C ASP A 113 1.15 16.16 6.08
N LYS A 114 1.83 17.30 6.24
CA LYS A 114 1.19 18.63 6.21
C LYS A 114 0.46 18.85 4.88
N LEU A 115 1.13 18.64 3.75
CA LEU A 115 0.54 18.85 2.43
C LEU A 115 -0.66 17.93 2.19
N LEU A 116 -0.57 16.65 2.58
CA LEU A 116 -1.68 15.71 2.50
C LEU A 116 -2.88 16.19 3.33
N GLY A 117 -2.66 16.67 4.56
CA GLY A 117 -3.73 17.23 5.40
C GLY A 117 -4.38 18.51 4.85
N GLU A 118 -3.65 19.28 4.04
CA GLU A 118 -4.18 20.45 3.33
C GLU A 118 -4.98 20.07 2.08
N ILE A 119 -4.58 19.00 1.40
CA ILE A 119 -5.14 18.57 0.10
C ILE A 119 -6.35 17.65 0.30
N VAL A 120 -6.31 16.77 1.29
CA VAL A 120 -7.32 15.73 1.49
C VAL A 120 -8.17 16.02 2.74
N GLU A 121 -9.46 15.75 2.63
CA GLU A 121 -10.39 15.69 3.76
C GLU A 121 -10.96 14.27 3.84
N VAL A 122 -10.57 13.53 4.88
CA VAL A 122 -11.09 12.18 5.11
C VAL A 122 -12.53 12.28 5.57
N THR A 123 -13.43 11.56 4.89
CA THR A 123 -14.86 11.54 5.22
C THR A 123 -15.29 10.19 5.75
N GLU A 124 -16.12 10.18 6.79
CA GLU A 124 -16.82 8.97 7.24
C GLU A 124 -17.89 8.57 6.19
N GLY A 125 -17.48 7.84 5.15
CA GLY A 125 -18.37 7.25 4.16
C GLY A 125 -18.29 7.85 2.75
N ARG A 126 -19.40 7.78 2.01
CA ARG A 126 -19.45 8.06 0.56
C ARG A 126 -19.24 9.56 0.32
N PRO A 127 -18.27 9.97 -0.53
CA PRO A 127 -17.92 11.37 -0.70
C PRO A 127 -19.12 12.21 -1.16
N PRO A 128 -19.17 13.51 -0.81
CA PRO A 128 -20.18 14.43 -1.35
C PRO A 128 -20.16 14.39 -2.89
N SER A 129 -21.34 14.45 -3.50
CA SER A 129 -21.58 14.39 -4.96
C SER A 129 -20.43 14.93 -5.83
N LYS A 130 -19.98 14.15 -6.83
CA LYS A 130 -18.94 14.50 -7.83
C LYS A 130 -19.13 15.88 -8.47
N VAL A 131 -20.38 16.35 -8.54
CA VAL A 131 -20.74 17.68 -9.08
C VAL A 131 -20.28 18.82 -8.16
N ALA A 132 -20.33 18.65 -6.84
CA ALA A 132 -19.97 19.71 -5.88
C ALA A 132 -18.46 19.96 -5.79
N GLN A 133 -17.64 18.93 -6.03
CA GLN A 133 -16.18 19.02 -5.95
C GLN A 133 -15.54 19.63 -7.21
N LEU A 134 -16.16 19.46 -8.40
CA LEU A 134 -15.64 20.01 -9.65
C LEU A 134 -15.65 21.55 -9.71
N PHE A 135 -16.48 22.22 -8.91
CA PHE A 135 -16.69 23.68 -8.99
C PHE A 135 -15.81 24.51 -8.05
N LYS A 136 -14.87 23.91 -7.30
CA LYS A 136 -13.97 24.65 -6.41
C LYS A 136 -12.50 24.31 -6.70
N PRO A 137 -11.79 25.15 -7.47
CA PRO A 137 -10.38 24.91 -7.83
C PRO A 137 -9.39 24.95 -6.64
N ASN A 138 -9.88 25.15 -5.41
CA ASN A 138 -9.12 25.18 -4.15
C ASN A 138 -9.81 24.37 -3.03
N SER A 139 -10.81 23.53 -3.33
CA SER A 139 -11.41 22.69 -2.29
C SER A 139 -10.62 21.41 -2.09
N LYS A 140 -10.53 20.97 -0.84
CA LYS A 140 -9.99 19.66 -0.48
C LYS A 140 -10.62 18.54 -1.31
N ILE A 141 -9.84 17.50 -1.58
CA ILE A 141 -10.30 16.24 -2.16
C ILE A 141 -10.92 15.44 -1.02
N TYR A 142 -12.20 15.08 -1.15
CA TYR A 142 -12.86 14.26 -0.14
C TYR A 142 -12.82 12.80 -0.55
N MET A 143 -12.41 11.93 0.36
CA MET A 143 -12.38 10.50 0.14
C MET A 143 -12.55 9.73 1.47
N PRO A 144 -13.02 8.46 1.41
CA PRO A 144 -13.02 7.57 2.56
C PRO A 144 -11.62 7.34 3.15
N GLU A 145 -11.56 6.93 4.42
CA GLU A 145 -10.30 6.62 5.13
C GLU A 145 -9.49 5.54 4.42
N ASP A 146 -10.11 4.40 4.08
CA ASP A 146 -9.45 3.30 3.37
C ASP A 146 -8.80 3.74 2.04
N ASP A 147 -9.47 4.62 1.28
CA ASP A 147 -8.95 5.16 0.02
C ASP A 147 -7.76 6.10 0.27
N PHE A 148 -7.84 6.90 1.34
CA PHE A 148 -6.78 7.81 1.73
C PHE A 148 -5.53 7.05 2.19
N GLU A 149 -5.66 6.00 3.01
CA GLU A 149 -4.53 5.18 3.47
C GLU A 149 -3.76 4.56 2.30
N ILE A 150 -4.48 4.07 1.28
CA ILE A 150 -3.85 3.54 0.06
C ILE A 150 -3.11 4.66 -0.69
N ILE A 151 -3.73 5.82 -0.87
CA ILE A 151 -3.10 6.94 -1.56
C ILE A 151 -1.87 7.44 -0.80
N GLU A 152 -1.96 7.60 0.52
CA GLU A 152 -0.86 8.02 1.39
C GLU A 152 0.32 7.06 1.24
N TYR A 153 0.07 5.75 1.29
CA TYR A 153 1.09 4.72 1.03
C TYR A 153 1.80 4.95 -0.31
N TYR A 154 1.05 5.09 -1.41
CA TYR A 154 1.64 5.28 -2.73
C TYR A 154 2.36 6.63 -2.89
N VAL A 155 1.84 7.69 -2.27
CA VAL A 155 2.46 9.02 -2.27
C VAL A 155 3.80 8.97 -1.55
N LYS A 156 3.84 8.43 -0.32
CA LYS A 156 5.07 8.27 0.45
C LYS A 156 6.07 7.40 -0.30
N ARG A 157 5.63 6.23 -0.79
CA ARG A 157 6.50 5.31 -1.54
C ARG A 157 7.09 5.91 -2.81
N ASN A 158 6.29 6.64 -3.59
CA ASN A 158 6.75 7.14 -4.89
C ASN A 158 7.48 8.49 -4.81
N ILE A 159 7.24 9.30 -3.77
CA ILE A 159 7.85 10.62 -3.61
C ILE A 159 9.10 10.57 -2.69
N LEU A 160 9.07 9.82 -1.58
CA LEU A 160 10.21 9.71 -0.65
C LEU A 160 11.21 8.63 -1.06
N GLN A 161 10.70 7.51 -1.54
CA GLN A 161 11.51 6.33 -1.83
C GLN A 161 11.74 6.21 -3.34
N ASN A 162 12.65 5.32 -3.76
CA ASN A 162 13.00 5.11 -5.18
C ASN A 162 11.89 4.39 -5.98
N GLY A 163 10.62 4.71 -5.75
CA GLY A 163 9.47 4.14 -6.45
C GLY A 163 9.42 2.60 -6.36
N ALA A 164 9.36 1.91 -7.50
CA ALA A 164 9.14 0.46 -7.61
C ALA A 164 10.30 -0.43 -7.07
N LEU A 165 11.37 0.14 -6.52
CA LEU A 165 12.56 -0.58 -6.05
C LEU A 165 12.58 -0.87 -4.54
N GLU A 166 11.48 -0.65 -3.83
CA GLU A 166 11.40 -0.86 -2.37
C GLU A 166 11.50 -2.33 -1.87
N PRO A 167 11.21 -3.40 -2.65
CA PRO A 167 11.52 -4.74 -2.19
C PRO A 167 12.75 -5.30 -2.93
N VAL A 168 13.94 -5.05 -2.39
CA VAL A 168 15.16 -5.84 -2.69
C VAL A 168 15.92 -6.16 -1.42
#